data_AF-A0A969K4X8-F1
#
_entry.id   AF-A0A969K4X8-F1
#
_cell.length_a   1.000
_cell.length_b   1.000
_cell.length_c   1.000
_cell.angle_alpha   90.00
_cell.angle_beta   90.00
_cell.angle_gamma   90.00
#
_symmetry.space_group_name_H-M   'P 1'
#
loop_
_entity.id
_entity.type
_entity.pdbx_description
1 polymer ?
#
loop_
_entity_poly.entity_id
_entity_poly.type
_entity_poly.pdbx_seq_one_letter_code
_entity_poly.pdbx_strand_id
1 'polypeptide(L)'
;MPTQTQNFDWHNYLNLYDANETASTYTYLGFGWGEREWYVSPPTPDNREFRDALRALFLLNASALKVQRYAGFPQHYETKCVGVTPENYLNLMEFIQNSFQRNSQGEKIKLASDAQSKSIFYEAKGTYFLLNNSNNWTARGLESAEINTPVWASHAITIMSHLVDTC
;
A
#
# COMPACT_ATOMS: atom_id res chain seq x y z
N MET A 1 -6.31 7.17 2.74
CA MET A 1 -6.14 8.08 3.90
C MET A 1 -5.88 9.51 3.43
N PRO A 2 -6.24 10.54 4.21
CA PRO A 2 -5.92 11.92 3.88
C PRO A 2 -4.41 12.16 3.75
N THR A 3 -3.98 13.05 2.87
CA THR A 3 -2.57 13.46 2.75
C THR A 3 -2.10 14.25 3.97
N GLN A 4 -3.00 15.02 4.58
CA GLN A 4 -2.72 15.84 5.74
C GLN A 4 -3.85 15.72 6.77
N THR A 5 -3.46 15.68 8.04
CA THR A 5 -4.33 15.70 9.21
C THR A 5 -3.74 16.66 10.24
N GLN A 6 -4.42 16.88 11.37
CA GLN A 6 -3.86 17.67 12.48
C GLN A 6 -2.57 17.04 13.05
N ASN A 7 -2.43 15.72 12.99
CA ASN A 7 -1.36 14.97 13.65
C ASN A 7 -0.22 14.55 12.71
N PHE A 8 -0.45 14.51 11.40
CA PHE A 8 0.52 13.99 10.44
C PHE A 8 0.31 14.58 9.04
N ASP A 9 1.42 14.80 8.33
CA ASP A 9 1.45 15.33 6.97
C ASP A 9 2.38 14.50 6.07
N TRP A 10 1.80 13.79 5.12
CA TRP A 10 2.52 12.94 4.17
C TRP A 10 3.42 13.72 3.22
N HIS A 11 3.16 15.01 2.97
CA HIS A 11 4.00 15.81 2.06
C HIS A 11 5.42 16.01 2.61
N ASN A 12 5.59 15.95 3.94
CA ASN A 12 6.90 16.03 4.58
C ASN A 12 7.70 14.73 4.44
N TYR A 13 7.03 13.61 4.18
CA TYR A 13 7.67 12.29 4.08
C TYR A 13 7.82 11.81 2.63
N LEU A 14 6.84 12.09 1.77
CA LEU A 14 6.82 11.67 0.37
C LEU A 14 6.88 12.88 -0.55
N ASN A 15 7.91 12.91 -1.39
CA ASN A 15 7.95 13.82 -2.53
C ASN A 15 7.26 13.14 -3.72
N LEU A 16 5.93 13.33 -3.83
CA LEU A 16 5.11 12.75 -4.90
C LEU A 16 4.77 13.78 -5.99
N TYR A 17 5.58 14.82 -6.16
CA TYR A 17 5.43 15.78 -7.25
C TYR A 17 6.04 15.18 -8.52
N ASP A 18 5.22 15.03 -9.55
CA ASP A 18 5.75 14.96 -10.91
C ASP A 18 6.05 16.40 -11.36
N ALA A 19 6.90 16.57 -12.38
CA ALA A 19 7.31 17.89 -12.88
C ALA A 19 6.14 18.83 -13.27
N ASN A 20 4.93 18.27 -13.43
CA ASN A 20 3.71 18.99 -13.82
C ASN A 20 2.61 19.01 -12.74
N GLU A 21 2.80 18.43 -11.55
CA GLU A 21 1.77 18.35 -10.50
C GLU A 21 2.25 18.94 -9.17
N THR A 22 1.48 19.89 -8.63
CA THR A 22 1.72 20.51 -7.31
C THR A 22 1.01 19.75 -6.18
N ALA A 23 1.43 19.99 -4.93
CA ALA A 23 0.82 19.40 -3.71
C ALA A 23 -0.69 19.57 -3.60
N SER A 24 -1.22 20.66 -4.13
CA SER A 24 -2.66 20.96 -4.09
C SER A 24 -3.52 20.09 -4.99
N THR A 25 -2.94 19.15 -5.77
CA THR A 25 -3.69 18.34 -6.75
C THR A 25 -4.24 17.02 -6.18
N TYR A 26 -3.78 16.59 -4.99
CA TYR A 26 -4.26 15.36 -4.36
C TYR A 26 -4.44 15.53 -2.85
N THR A 27 -5.58 15.04 -2.33
CA THR A 27 -5.95 15.15 -0.91
C THR A 27 -6.00 13.80 -0.20
N TYR A 28 -5.88 12.69 -0.95
CA TYR A 28 -5.85 11.33 -0.41
C TYR A 28 -4.74 10.51 -1.04
N LEU A 29 -4.20 9.59 -0.24
CA LEU A 29 -3.26 8.55 -0.66
C LEU A 29 -3.85 7.17 -0.40
N GLY A 30 -3.60 6.27 -1.35
CA GLY A 30 -3.71 4.83 -1.20
C GLY A 30 -2.33 4.21 -1.10
N PHE A 31 -2.17 3.25 -0.18
CA PHE A 31 -0.95 2.46 -0.05
C PHE A 31 -1.27 1.00 -0.30
N GLY A 32 -0.38 0.31 -1.00
CA GLY A 32 -0.46 -1.14 -1.15
C GLY A 32 0.93 -1.75 -1.20
N TRP A 33 1.01 -3.01 -0.84
CA TRP A 33 2.25 -3.79 -0.82
C TRP A 33 2.04 -5.10 -1.57
N GLY A 34 2.99 -5.50 -2.39
CA GLY A 34 2.85 -6.68 -3.24
C GLY A 34 4.17 -7.22 -3.75
N GLU A 35 4.08 -8.29 -4.55
CA GLU A 35 5.25 -8.84 -5.24
C GLU A 35 5.80 -7.81 -6.23
N ARG A 36 7.10 -7.58 -6.20
CA ARG A 36 7.73 -6.46 -6.90
C ARG A 36 7.49 -6.47 -8.40
N GLU A 37 7.78 -7.56 -9.09
CA GLU A 37 7.78 -7.59 -10.55
C GLU A 37 6.35 -7.47 -11.10
N TRP A 38 5.39 -8.23 -10.57
CA TRP A 38 4.00 -8.16 -10.98
C TRP A 38 3.30 -6.87 -10.59
N TYR A 39 3.61 -6.34 -9.41
CA TYR A 39 2.89 -5.18 -8.92
C TYR A 39 3.29 -3.91 -9.69
N VAL A 40 4.54 -3.86 -10.16
CA VAL A 40 5.07 -2.79 -11.00
C VAL A 40 4.79 -3.03 -12.49
N SER A 41 4.76 -4.28 -12.95
CA SER A 41 4.60 -4.64 -14.37
C SER A 41 3.79 -5.93 -14.50
N PRO A 42 2.45 -5.86 -14.36
CA PRO A 42 1.61 -7.04 -14.39
C PRO A 42 1.66 -7.72 -15.77
N PRO A 43 1.79 -9.06 -15.83
CA PRO A 43 1.83 -9.78 -17.11
C PRO A 43 0.47 -9.77 -17.80
N THR A 44 0.50 -9.93 -19.12
CA THR A 44 -0.72 -10.00 -19.94
C THR A 44 -1.45 -11.33 -19.71
N PRO A 45 -2.80 -11.33 -19.60
CA PRO A 45 -3.57 -12.54 -19.27
C PRO A 45 -3.46 -13.70 -20.27
N ASP A 46 -3.10 -13.43 -21.53
CA ASP A 46 -3.13 -14.41 -22.62
C ASP A 46 -1.84 -15.25 -22.77
N ASN A 47 -0.83 -15.08 -21.92
CA ASN A 47 0.46 -15.76 -22.08
C ASN A 47 0.62 -16.98 -21.14
N ARG A 48 1.48 -17.92 -21.57
CA ARG A 48 1.97 -19.03 -20.73
C ARG A 48 2.72 -18.50 -19.49
N GLU A 49 3.32 -17.31 -19.65
CA GLU A 49 4.06 -16.59 -18.60
C GLU A 49 3.17 -16.24 -17.40
N PHE A 50 1.86 -16.01 -17.58
CA PHE A 50 0.92 -15.76 -16.49
C PHE A 50 0.85 -16.95 -15.53
N ARG A 51 0.78 -18.17 -16.05
CA ARG A 51 0.74 -19.40 -15.23
C ARG A 51 2.08 -19.67 -14.54
N ASP A 52 3.17 -19.49 -15.26
CA ASP A 52 4.51 -19.72 -14.71
C ASP A 52 4.87 -18.67 -13.65
N ALA A 53 4.41 -17.43 -13.85
CA ALA A 53 4.66 -16.36 -12.89
C ALA A 53 3.69 -16.41 -11.68
N LEU A 54 2.46 -16.92 -11.83
CA LEU A 54 1.62 -17.32 -10.68
C LEU A 54 2.27 -18.42 -9.84
N ARG A 55 2.98 -19.38 -10.46
CA ARG A 55 3.75 -20.37 -9.72
C ARG A 55 4.94 -19.73 -8.99
N ALA A 56 5.58 -18.74 -9.59
CA ALA A 56 6.66 -18.00 -8.95
C ALA A 56 6.21 -17.28 -7.67
N LEU A 57 4.92 -16.91 -7.52
CA LEU A 57 4.38 -16.34 -6.27
C LEU A 57 4.43 -17.29 -5.06
N PHE A 58 4.59 -18.60 -5.27
CA PHE A 58 4.84 -19.56 -4.19
C PHE A 58 6.31 -19.59 -3.75
N LEU A 59 7.20 -18.90 -4.47
CA LEU A 59 8.59 -18.69 -4.10
C LEU A 59 8.74 -17.43 -3.24
N LEU A 60 9.94 -17.27 -2.68
CA LEU A 60 10.34 -16.07 -1.98
C LEU A 60 10.70 -14.99 -3.00
N ASN A 61 9.89 -13.93 -3.08
CA ASN A 61 10.07 -12.84 -4.03
C ASN A 61 10.36 -11.51 -3.33
N ALA A 62 10.99 -10.58 -4.04
CA ALA A 62 11.09 -9.19 -3.60
C ALA A 62 9.71 -8.55 -3.53
N SER A 63 9.60 -7.46 -2.78
CA SER A 63 8.34 -6.75 -2.60
C SER A 63 8.43 -5.29 -3.01
N ALA A 64 7.29 -4.73 -3.40
CA ALA A 64 7.15 -3.33 -3.76
C ALA A 64 5.99 -2.69 -3.00
N LEU A 65 6.15 -1.40 -2.70
CA LEU A 65 5.13 -0.54 -2.13
C LEU A 65 4.61 0.39 -3.22
N LYS A 66 3.30 0.39 -3.44
CA LYS A 66 2.59 1.31 -4.32
C LYS A 66 2.02 2.45 -3.49
N VAL A 67 2.30 3.68 -3.91
CA VAL A 67 1.67 4.90 -3.39
C VAL A 67 0.83 5.50 -4.51
N GLN A 68 -0.48 5.53 -4.35
CA GLN A 68 -1.43 6.02 -5.34
C GLN A 68 -2.08 7.32 -4.87
N ARG A 69 -2.14 8.31 -5.75
CA ARG A 69 -2.66 9.64 -5.45
C ARG A 69 -4.11 9.80 -5.93
N TYR A 70 -4.93 10.44 -5.10
CA TYR A 70 -6.32 10.75 -5.41
C TYR A 70 -6.65 12.21 -5.12
N ALA A 71 -7.33 12.87 -6.05
CA ALA A 71 -7.80 14.26 -5.91
C ALA A 71 -8.85 14.39 -4.79
N GLY A 72 -9.67 13.35 -4.61
CA GLY A 72 -10.66 13.22 -3.54
C GLY A 72 -10.82 11.74 -3.16
N PHE A 73 -11.67 11.45 -2.17
CA PHE A 73 -11.90 10.07 -1.74
C PHE A 73 -12.51 9.24 -2.88
N PRO A 74 -11.90 8.10 -3.27
CA PRO A 74 -12.38 7.29 -4.39
C PRO A 74 -13.72 6.63 -4.05
N GLN A 75 -14.73 6.82 -4.90
CA GLN A 75 -16.10 6.32 -4.69
C GLN A 75 -16.38 4.98 -5.38
N HIS A 76 -15.46 4.50 -6.22
CA HIS A 76 -15.64 3.30 -7.05
C HIS A 76 -15.13 2.01 -6.39
N TYR A 77 -14.61 2.09 -5.17
CA TYR A 77 -14.19 0.93 -4.39
C TYR A 77 -15.21 0.62 -3.31
N GLU A 78 -15.34 -0.66 -2.95
CA GLU A 78 -15.96 -1.03 -1.69
C GLU A 78 -15.05 -0.57 -0.54
N THR A 79 -15.52 0.39 0.25
CA THR A 79 -14.75 0.99 1.34
C THR A 79 -15.55 0.97 2.63
N LYS A 80 -14.89 0.68 3.74
CA LYS A 80 -15.43 0.84 5.10
C LYS A 80 -14.68 1.94 5.83
N CYS A 81 -15.39 2.75 6.62
CA CYS A 81 -14.75 3.77 7.42
C CYS A 81 -14.44 3.20 8.81
N VAL A 82 -13.19 3.37 9.23
CA VAL A 82 -12.77 2.90 10.55
C VAL A 82 -12.19 4.09 11.30
N GLY A 83 -12.88 4.50 12.35
CA GLY A 83 -12.42 5.51 13.28
C GLY A 83 -11.21 5.00 14.04
N VAL A 84 -10.16 5.82 14.10
CA VAL A 84 -8.94 5.53 14.85
C VAL A 84 -8.61 6.71 15.75
N THR A 85 -8.03 6.43 16.91
CA THR A 85 -7.48 7.50 17.77
C THR A 85 -6.28 8.15 17.08
N PRO A 86 -5.90 9.39 17.45
CA PRO A 86 -4.70 10.03 16.90
C PRO A 86 -3.42 9.20 17.12
N GLU A 87 -3.29 8.53 18.26
CA GLU A 87 -2.15 7.65 18.57
C GLU A 87 -2.10 6.45 17.63
N ASN A 88 -3.21 5.74 17.48
CA ASN A 88 -3.31 4.57 16.60
C ASN A 88 -3.09 4.96 15.13
N TYR A 89 -3.53 6.15 14.72
CA TYR A 89 -3.25 6.68 13.40
C TYR A 89 -1.74 6.87 13.17
N LEU A 90 -1.01 7.41 14.15
CA LEU A 90 0.44 7.58 14.05
C LEU A 90 1.18 6.24 13.99
N ASN A 91 0.74 5.23 14.75
CA ASN A 91 1.28 3.87 14.66
C ASN A 91 1.11 3.28 13.25
N LEU A 92 -0.06 3.48 12.62
CA LEU A 92 -0.27 3.09 11.23
C LEU A 92 0.66 3.84 10.26
N MET A 93 0.89 5.15 10.47
CA MET A 93 1.82 5.91 9.63
C MET A 93 3.23 5.33 9.77
N GLU A 94 3.69 5.05 10.99
CA GLU A 94 4.99 4.43 11.24
C GLU A 94 5.11 3.05 10.57
N PHE A 95 4.08 2.20 10.66
CA PHE A 95 4.05 0.91 9.96
C PHE A 95 4.26 1.07 8.45
N ILE A 96 3.54 2.00 7.83
CA ILE A 96 3.65 2.28 6.38
C ILE A 96 5.04 2.85 6.06
N GLN A 97 5.55 3.78 6.86
CA GLN A 97 6.88 4.36 6.69
C GLN A 97 7.98 3.28 6.79
N ASN A 98 7.84 2.35 7.73
CA ASN A 98 8.78 1.25 7.94
C ASN A 98 8.73 0.17 6.85
N SER A 99 7.66 0.16 6.04
CA SER A 99 7.53 -0.74 4.88
C SER A 99 8.42 -0.35 3.70
N PHE A 100 8.93 0.88 3.63
CA PHE A 100 9.83 1.31 2.56
C PHE A 100 11.24 0.73 2.74
N GLN A 101 11.78 0.14 1.68
CA GLN A 101 13.22 -0.16 1.60
C GLN A 101 13.99 1.14 1.32
N ARG A 102 15.16 1.25 1.96
CA ARG A 102 16.05 2.40 1.81
C ARG A 102 17.44 1.97 1.34
N ASN A 103 18.10 2.83 0.57
CA ASN A 103 19.49 2.65 0.16
C ASN A 103 20.45 2.95 1.32
N SER A 104 21.76 2.82 1.08
CA SER A 104 22.81 3.12 2.06
C SER A 104 22.82 4.57 2.57
N GLN A 105 22.21 5.50 1.83
CA GLN A 105 22.08 6.91 2.16
C GLN A 105 20.80 7.21 2.95
N GLY A 106 19.97 6.20 3.24
CA GLY A 106 18.71 6.34 3.94
C GLY A 106 17.56 6.82 3.06
N GLU A 107 17.73 6.89 1.74
CA GLU A 107 16.72 7.34 0.78
C GLU A 107 15.84 6.18 0.33
N LYS A 108 14.56 6.46 0.08
CA LYS A 108 13.60 5.48 -0.45
C LYS A 108 13.96 5.13 -1.89
N ILE A 109 13.97 3.83 -2.23
CA ILE A 109 14.34 3.37 -3.57
C ILE A 109 13.10 3.39 -4.46
N LYS A 110 13.02 4.33 -5.41
CA LYS A 110 11.94 4.41 -6.41
C LYS A 110 12.17 3.36 -7.50
N LEU A 111 11.14 2.58 -7.81
CA LEU A 111 11.14 1.57 -8.87
C LEU A 111 10.55 2.11 -10.17
N ALA A 112 9.35 2.70 -10.10
CA ALA A 112 8.62 3.15 -11.28
C ALA A 112 7.59 4.25 -10.93
N SER A 113 7.05 4.88 -11.96
CA SER A 113 5.87 5.76 -11.90
C SER A 113 4.88 5.33 -12.98
N ASP A 114 3.60 5.35 -12.65
CA ASP A 114 2.50 5.16 -13.59
C ASP A 114 1.59 6.39 -13.56
N ALA A 115 1.63 7.16 -14.66
CA ALA A 115 0.85 8.37 -14.81
C ALA A 115 -0.66 8.11 -14.94
N GLN A 116 -1.07 6.98 -15.53
CA GLN A 116 -2.49 6.68 -15.73
C GLN A 116 -3.17 6.40 -14.40
N SER A 117 -2.55 5.57 -13.55
CA SER A 117 -3.07 5.29 -12.22
C SER A 117 -2.67 6.32 -11.16
N LYS A 118 -1.84 7.31 -11.51
CA LYS A 118 -1.26 8.32 -10.59
C LYS A 118 -0.48 7.69 -9.44
N SER A 119 0.27 6.63 -9.75
CA SER A 119 0.97 5.82 -8.76
C SER A 119 2.48 5.93 -8.87
N ILE A 120 3.17 5.86 -7.74
CA ILE A 120 4.62 5.68 -7.66
C ILE A 120 4.90 4.38 -6.92
N PHE A 121 5.83 3.59 -7.45
CA PHE A 121 6.25 2.33 -6.88
C PHE A 121 7.64 2.48 -6.26
N TYR A 122 7.81 1.93 -5.07
CA TYR A 122 9.06 1.90 -4.31
C TYR A 122 9.41 0.46 -3.95
N GLU A 123 10.69 0.19 -3.75
CA GLU A 123 11.11 -1.07 -3.16
C GLU A 123 10.62 -1.14 -1.70
N ALA A 124 10.14 -2.31 -1.29
CA ALA A 124 9.60 -2.52 0.03
C ALA A 124 10.40 -3.53 0.83
N LYS A 125 10.37 -3.39 2.15
CA LYS A 125 10.94 -4.38 3.07
C LYS A 125 10.09 -5.63 3.09
N GLY A 126 10.77 -6.76 3.28
CA GLY A 126 10.14 -8.07 3.41
C GLY A 126 10.08 -8.84 2.09
N THR A 127 9.70 -10.10 2.22
CA THR A 127 9.70 -11.07 1.12
C THR A 127 8.27 -11.52 0.87
N TYR A 128 7.81 -11.36 -0.37
CA TYR A 128 6.47 -11.78 -0.77
C TYR A 128 6.43 -13.29 -1.01
N PHE A 129 5.44 -13.97 -0.41
CA PHE A 129 5.07 -15.36 -0.71
C PHE A 129 3.65 -15.63 -0.19
N LEU A 130 3.13 -16.85 -0.37
CA LEU A 130 1.74 -17.21 -0.06
C LEU A 130 1.26 -16.79 1.35
N LEU A 131 2.08 -16.96 2.40
CA LEU A 131 1.71 -16.62 3.78
C LEU A 131 2.15 -15.20 4.21
N ASN A 132 2.86 -14.47 3.35
CA ASN A 132 3.24 -13.09 3.56
C ASN A 132 2.94 -12.29 2.29
N ASN A 133 1.64 -12.06 2.07
CA ASN A 133 1.12 -11.41 0.88
C ASN A 133 0.53 -10.02 1.22
N SER A 134 -0.10 -9.40 0.22
CA SER A 134 -0.71 -8.06 0.34
C SER A 134 -1.79 -7.99 1.43
N ASN A 135 -2.60 -9.03 1.60
CA ASN A 135 -3.65 -9.08 2.62
C ASN A 135 -3.03 -9.19 4.02
N ASN A 136 -1.96 -9.98 4.20
CA ASN A 136 -1.23 -10.03 5.48
C ASN A 136 -0.55 -8.70 5.81
N TRP A 137 -0.04 -7.97 4.80
CA TRP A 137 0.48 -6.61 5.02
C TRP A 137 -0.63 -5.64 5.45
N THR A 138 -1.79 -5.66 4.78
CA THR A 138 -2.94 -4.84 5.16
C THR A 138 -3.42 -5.15 6.58
N ALA A 139 -3.54 -6.44 6.94
CA ALA A 139 -3.95 -6.85 8.28
C ALA A 139 -2.99 -6.31 9.36
N ARG A 140 -1.67 -6.47 9.18
CA ARG A 140 -0.67 -5.93 10.13
C ARG A 140 -0.72 -4.41 10.25
N GLY A 141 -1.02 -3.71 9.16
CA GLY A 141 -1.25 -2.26 9.20
C GLY A 141 -2.47 -1.90 10.05
N LEU A 142 -3.59 -2.58 9.84
CA LEU A 142 -4.79 -2.40 10.66
C LEU A 142 -4.54 -2.74 12.14
N GLU A 143 -3.84 -3.84 12.41
CA GLU A 143 -3.44 -4.25 13.77
C GLU A 143 -2.56 -3.18 14.44
N SER A 144 -1.63 -2.55 13.71
CA SER A 144 -0.83 -1.45 14.26
C SER A 144 -1.66 -0.23 14.68
N ALA A 145 -2.89 -0.11 14.16
CA ALA A 145 -3.87 0.90 14.56
C ALA A 145 -4.89 0.39 15.59
N GLU A 146 -4.63 -0.76 16.23
CA GLU A 146 -5.56 -1.46 17.14
C GLU A 146 -6.92 -1.78 16.50
N ILE A 147 -6.96 -1.97 15.17
CA ILE A 147 -8.16 -2.41 14.47
C ILE A 147 -8.15 -3.94 14.41
N ASN A 148 -9.26 -4.55 14.81
CA ASN A 148 -9.41 -6.00 14.80
C ASN A 148 -9.34 -6.59 13.39
N THR A 149 -8.58 -7.67 13.23
CA THR A 149 -8.32 -8.36 11.97
C THR A 149 -8.49 -9.88 12.14
N PRO A 150 -8.69 -10.64 11.05
CA PRO A 150 -8.66 -12.09 11.12
C PRO A 150 -7.26 -12.60 11.45
N VAL A 151 -7.17 -13.70 12.22
CA VAL A 151 -5.92 -14.44 12.50
C VAL A 151 -5.20 -14.84 11.20
N TRP A 152 -5.95 -15.08 10.12
CA TRP A 152 -5.38 -15.35 8.80
C TRP A 152 -6.07 -14.55 7.70
N ALA A 153 -5.31 -13.63 7.09
CA ALA A 153 -5.77 -12.75 6.02
C ALA A 153 -5.39 -13.30 4.63
N SER A 154 -6.04 -14.38 4.19
CA SER A 154 -5.79 -14.96 2.86
C SER A 154 -6.44 -14.17 1.72
N HIS A 155 -7.63 -13.59 1.96
CA HIS A 155 -8.41 -12.84 0.99
C HIS A 155 -8.90 -11.50 1.56
N ALA A 156 -9.03 -10.48 0.69
CA ALA A 156 -9.50 -9.15 1.07
C ALA A 156 -10.87 -9.17 1.77
N ILE A 157 -11.79 -10.02 1.33
CA ILE A 157 -13.13 -10.17 1.95
C ILE A 157 -13.08 -10.61 3.42
N THR A 158 -12.05 -11.38 3.79
CA THR A 158 -11.86 -11.83 5.17
C THR A 158 -11.49 -10.65 6.07
N ILE A 159 -10.64 -9.75 5.58
CA ILE A 159 -10.31 -8.50 6.28
C ILE A 159 -11.57 -7.62 6.37
N MET A 160 -12.22 -7.37 5.23
CA MET A 160 -13.37 -6.47 5.15
C MET A 160 -14.55 -6.91 6.03
N SER A 161 -14.77 -8.23 6.19
CA SER A 161 -15.83 -8.75 7.07
C SER A 161 -15.55 -8.55 8.57
N HIS A 162 -14.28 -8.42 8.98
CA HIS A 162 -13.91 -8.13 10.37
C HIS A 162 -13.98 -6.64 10.72
N LEU A 163 -13.96 -5.77 9.71
CA LEU A 163 -14.09 -4.33 9.91
C LEU A 163 -15.52 -3.94 10.28
N VAL A 164 -15.65 -3.24 11.40
CA VAL A 164 -16.90 -2.57 11.81
C VAL A 164 -16.84 -1.13 11.31
N ASP A 165 -17.87 -0.71 10.57
CA ASP A 165 -18.00 0.69 10.15
C ASP A 165 -18.26 1.53 11.39
N THR A 166 -17.38 2.49 11.67
CA THR A 166 -17.40 3.30 12.90
C THR A 166 -17.42 4.80 12.60
N CYS A 167 -17.59 5.13 11.33
CA CYS A 167 -18.06 6.40 10.85
C CYS A 167 -19.47 6.19 10.26
#